data_AF-A0A133UKJ3-F1
#
_entry.id   AF-A0A133UKJ3-F1
#
_cell.length_a   1.000
_cell.length_b   1.000
_cell.length_c   1.000
_cell.angle_alpha   90.00
_cell.angle_beta   90.00
_cell.angle_gamma   90.00
#
_symmetry.space_group_name_H-M   'P 1'
#
loop_
_entity.id
_entity.type
_entity.pdbx_description
1 polymer ?
#
loop_
_entity_poly.entity_id
_entity_poly.type
_entity_poly.pdbx_seq_one_letter_code
_entity_poly.pdbx_strand_id
1 'polypeptide(L)'
;MKKIVEGCELQEDCPFFREAKDMGEETDAGAFFTIYCRGPKEDDCAIKSVADELGWDVVPDNMMPNGNPIPGTGGEEEWPDEVKKRVGP
;
A
#
# COMPACT_ATOMS: atom_id res chain seq x y z
N MET A 1 5.33 -6.63 -29.56
CA MET A 1 5.02 -6.84 -28.13
C MET A 1 4.93 -5.48 -27.46
N LYS A 2 3.73 -5.01 -27.08
CA LYS A 2 3.56 -3.83 -26.22
C LYS A 2 2.22 -3.94 -25.50
N LYS A 3 2.26 -4.27 -24.20
CA LYS A 3 1.26 -3.86 -23.22
C LYS A 3 2.03 -3.55 -21.94
N ILE A 4 2.44 -2.28 -21.86
CA ILE A 4 2.95 -1.65 -20.65
C ILE A 4 1.76 -1.60 -19.69
N VAL A 5 1.96 -2.04 -18.45
CA VAL A 5 1.00 -1.86 -17.37
C VAL A 5 1.00 -0.36 -17.05
N GLU A 6 0.18 0.43 -17.74
CA GLU A 6 -0.15 1.77 -17.26
C GLU A 6 -1.10 1.58 -16.08
N GLY A 7 -0.73 1.96 -14.86
CA GLY A 7 -1.65 2.06 -13.72
C GLY A 7 -0.93 2.11 -12.37
N CYS A 8 -1.32 3.09 -11.54
CA CYS A 8 -0.58 3.60 -10.37
C CYS A 8 0.86 4.02 -10.69
N GLU A 9 1.11 5.33 -10.71
CA GLU A 9 2.48 5.88 -10.84
C GLU A 9 3.45 5.38 -9.74
N LEU A 10 2.90 4.78 -8.69
CA LEU A 10 3.62 4.31 -7.51
C LEU A 10 3.82 2.79 -7.50
N GLN A 11 3.37 2.03 -8.51
CA GLN A 11 3.39 0.56 -8.46
C GLN A 11 4.80 -0.02 -8.22
N GLU A 12 5.84 0.59 -8.78
CA GLU A 12 7.23 0.14 -8.62
C GLU A 12 7.81 0.51 -7.25
N ASP A 13 7.35 1.61 -6.66
CA ASP A 13 7.84 2.14 -5.37
C ASP A 13 6.95 1.77 -4.18
N CYS A 14 5.77 1.19 -4.43
CA CYS A 14 4.78 0.87 -3.41
C CYS A 14 5.19 -0.40 -2.65
N PRO A 15 5.49 -0.30 -1.35
CA PRO A 15 5.97 -1.43 -0.57
C PRO A 15 4.98 -2.61 -0.53
N PHE A 16 3.67 -2.30 -0.49
CA PHE A 16 2.60 -3.30 -0.53
C PHE A 16 2.66 -4.21 -1.77
N PHE A 17 2.88 -3.65 -2.96
CA PHE A 17 2.92 -4.46 -4.18
C PHE A 17 4.15 -5.36 -4.24
N ARG A 18 5.28 -4.87 -3.71
CA ARG A 18 6.49 -5.67 -3.58
C ARG A 18 6.28 -6.82 -2.60
N GLU A 19 5.76 -6.53 -1.40
CA GLU A 19 5.54 -7.53 -0.37
C GLU A 19 4.51 -8.59 -0.80
N ALA A 20 3.38 -8.16 -1.37
CA ALA A 20 2.37 -9.10 -1.87
C ALA A 20 2.89 -10.00 -2.99
N LYS A 21 3.79 -9.48 -3.84
CA LYS A 21 4.46 -10.28 -4.87
C LYS A 21 5.40 -11.32 -4.25
N ASP A 22 6.20 -10.92 -3.26
CA ASP A 22 7.12 -11.83 -2.58
C ASP A 22 6.37 -12.93 -1.80
N MET A 23 5.15 -12.65 -1.34
CA MET A 23 4.23 -13.60 -0.72
C MET A 23 3.46 -14.49 -1.72
N GLY A 24 3.49 -14.17 -3.03
CA GLY A 24 2.68 -14.87 -4.04
C GLY A 24 1.18 -14.50 -4.04
N GLU A 25 0.82 -13.39 -3.40
CA GLU A 25 -0.55 -12.88 -3.22
C GLU A 25 -0.93 -11.81 -4.26
N GLU A 26 -0.35 -11.91 -5.46
CA GLU A 26 -0.45 -10.89 -6.52
C GLU A 26 -1.89 -10.67 -7.00
N THR A 27 -2.72 -11.73 -6.93
CA THR A 27 -4.14 -11.66 -7.31
C THR A 27 -4.92 -10.79 -6.32
N ASP A 28 -4.70 -11.00 -5.02
CA ASP A 28 -5.38 -10.27 -3.96
C ASP A 28 -4.92 -8.81 -3.92
N ALA A 29 -3.61 -8.57 -4.09
CA ALA A 29 -3.08 -7.23 -4.29
C ALA A 29 -3.66 -6.52 -5.53
N GLY A 30 -3.94 -7.25 -6.61
CA GLY A 30 -4.60 -6.72 -7.79
C GLY A 30 -6.01 -6.17 -7.53
N ALA A 31 -6.74 -6.73 -6.56
CA ALA A 31 -8.03 -6.17 -6.13
C ALA A 31 -7.84 -4.84 -5.41
N PHE A 32 -6.87 -4.74 -4.49
CA PHE A 32 -6.54 -3.49 -3.80
C PHE A 32 -6.07 -2.40 -4.78
N PHE A 33 -5.26 -2.77 -5.78
CA PHE A 33 -4.89 -1.86 -6.87
C PHE A 33 -6.11 -1.27 -7.58
N THR A 34 -7.04 -2.12 -7.97
CA THR A 34 -8.23 -1.72 -8.72
C THR A 34 -9.12 -0.77 -7.91
N ILE A 35 -9.11 -0.88 -6.58
CA ILE A 35 -9.94 -0.08 -5.67
C ILE A 35 -9.25 1.24 -5.28
N TYR A 36 -7.97 1.18 -4.88
CA TYR A 36 -7.26 2.29 -4.22
C TYR A 36 -6.24 3.01 -5.12
N CYS A 37 -5.93 2.50 -6.31
CA CYS A 37 -5.01 3.18 -7.22
C CYS A 37 -5.68 3.78 -8.45
N ARG A 38 -6.85 3.25 -8.85
CA ARG A 38 -7.61 3.71 -10.04
C ARG A 38 -9.13 3.68 -9.82
N GLY A 39 -9.52 3.30 -8.62
CA GLY A 39 -10.89 2.95 -8.30
C GLY A 39 -11.58 4.05 -7.52
N PRO A 40 -12.80 3.77 -7.04
CA PRO A 40 -13.60 4.74 -6.31
C PRO A 40 -13.00 5.17 -4.97
N LYS A 41 -11.92 4.53 -4.50
CA LYS A 41 -11.23 4.83 -3.25
C LYS A 41 -9.79 5.31 -3.47
N GLU A 42 -9.48 5.86 -4.65
CA GLU A 42 -8.15 6.37 -4.95
C GLU A 42 -7.68 7.41 -3.91
N ASP A 43 -8.57 8.33 -3.53
CA ASP A 43 -8.30 9.38 -2.55
C ASP A 43 -8.17 8.84 -1.10
N ASP A 44 -8.57 7.58 -0.85
CA ASP A 44 -8.52 6.92 0.46
C ASP A 44 -7.29 6.01 0.62
N CYS A 45 -6.32 6.06 -0.30
CA CYS A 45 -5.13 5.22 -0.23
C CYS A 45 -4.21 5.66 0.92
N ALA A 46 -4.19 4.87 2.01
CA ALA A 46 -3.42 5.16 3.22
C ALA A 46 -1.90 5.26 2.93
N ILE A 47 -1.37 4.38 2.07
CA ILE A 47 0.03 4.39 1.65
C ILE A 47 0.40 5.74 1.03
N LYS A 48 -0.43 6.22 0.09
CA LYS A 48 -0.23 7.50 -0.58
C LYS A 48 -0.31 8.65 0.41
N SER A 49 -1.31 8.64 1.30
CA SER A 49 -1.45 9.67 2.33
C SER A 49 -0.24 9.76 3.26
N VAL A 50 0.33 8.62 3.68
CA VAL A 50 1.52 8.59 4.52
C VAL A 50 2.74 9.06 3.74
N ALA A 51 2.92 8.60 2.50
CA ALA A 51 4.04 8.99 1.67
C ALA A 51 4.05 10.49 1.32
N ASP A 52 2.88 11.07 1.01
CA ASP A 52 2.75 12.50 0.67
C ASP A 52 3.06 13.41 1.88
N GLU A 53 2.74 12.98 3.10
CA GLU A 53 2.92 13.77 4.32
C GLU A 53 4.29 13.56 4.97
N LEU A 54 4.77 12.32 5.04
CA LEU A 54 5.94 11.92 5.84
C LEU A 54 7.10 11.38 5.00
N GLY A 55 6.86 11.08 3.72
CA GLY A 55 7.84 10.50 2.81
C GLY A 55 7.74 8.97 2.69
N TRP A 56 8.28 8.44 1.59
CA TRP A 56 8.23 7.01 1.28
C TRP A 56 9.03 6.14 2.25
N ASP A 57 10.12 6.67 2.80
CA ASP A 57 11.03 5.91 3.68
C ASP A 57 10.38 5.48 5.01
N VAL A 58 9.26 6.08 5.39
CA VAL A 58 8.53 5.73 6.64
C VAL A 58 7.34 4.80 6.40
N VAL A 59 6.96 4.54 5.14
CA VAL A 59 5.84 3.66 4.81
C VAL A 59 6.21 2.22 5.17
N PRO A 60 5.46 1.54 6.04
CA PRO A 60 5.75 0.14 6.38
C PRO A 60 5.58 -0.78 5.18
N ASP A 61 6.50 -1.74 5.02
CA ASP A 61 6.47 -2.71 3.92
C ASP A 61 5.16 -3.52 3.88
N ASN A 62 4.61 -3.80 5.06
CA ASN A 62 3.38 -4.57 5.19
C ASN A 62 2.10 -3.73 5.27
N MET A 63 2.15 -2.41 5.03
CA MET A 63 0.94 -1.59 5.03
C MET A 63 0.10 -1.86 3.78
N MET A 64 -1.19 -2.17 3.92
CA MET A 64 -2.14 -2.24 2.82
C MET A 64 -2.74 -0.86 2.49
N PRO A 65 -3.27 -0.64 1.28
CA PRO A 65 -3.89 0.64 0.90
C PRO A 65 -5.08 1.08 1.75
N ASN A 66 -5.69 0.15 2.50
CA ASN A 66 -6.79 0.44 3.42
C ASN A 66 -6.33 0.81 4.85
N GLY A 67 -5.01 0.97 5.08
CA GLY A 67 -4.42 1.34 6.36
C GLY A 67 -4.17 0.19 7.33
N ASN A 68 -4.49 -1.06 6.97
CA ASN A 68 -4.24 -2.23 7.82
C ASN A 68 -2.95 -2.95 7.41
N PRO A 69 -2.30 -3.71 8.32
CA PRO A 69 -1.19 -4.57 7.95
C PRO A 69 -1.65 -5.78 7.10
N ILE A 70 -0.79 -6.28 6.22
CA ILE A 70 -1.01 -7.52 5.48
C ILE A 70 -1.19 -8.66 6.49
N PRO A 71 -2.24 -9.48 6.40
CA PRO A 71 -2.46 -10.59 7.32
C PRO A 71 -1.25 -11.52 7.42
N GLY A 72 -0.79 -11.80 8.65
CA GLY A 72 0.33 -12.72 8.91
C GLY A 72 1.73 -12.09 8.90
N THR A 73 1.85 -10.78 8.67
CA THR A 73 3.14 -10.06 8.57
C THR A 73 3.47 -9.19 9.80
N GLY A 74 2.70 -9.33 10.89
CA GLY A 74 2.81 -8.46 12.07
C GLY A 74 1.63 -7.48 12.19
N GLY A 75 1.67 -6.65 13.24
CA GLY A 75 0.61 -5.69 13.54
C GLY A 75 1.06 -4.25 13.38
N GLU A 76 0.09 -3.32 13.38
CA GLU A 76 0.37 -1.89 13.33
C GLU A 76 1.19 -1.38 14.52
N GLU A 77 1.23 -2.10 15.66
CA GLU A 77 1.95 -1.70 16.86
C GLU A 77 3.44 -1.43 16.62
N GLU A 78 4.03 -2.16 15.66
CA GLU A 78 5.44 -2.05 15.27
C GLU A 78 5.70 -0.87 14.32
N TRP A 79 4.65 -0.25 13.77
CA TRP A 79 4.79 0.90 12.90
C TRP A 79 5.25 2.15 13.68
N PRO A 80 5.93 3.09 12.99
CA PRO A 80 6.26 4.38 13.58
C PRO A 80 5.02 5.08 14.16
N ASP A 81 5.17 5.75 15.30
CA ASP A 81 4.05 6.43 15.98
C ASP A 81 3.35 7.48 15.10
N GLU A 82 4.10 8.13 14.21
CA GLU A 82 3.57 9.07 13.23
C GLU A 82 2.70 8.41 12.17
N VAL A 83 3.05 7.20 11.74
CA VAL A 83 2.27 6.40 10.79
C VAL A 83 0.99 5.92 11.46
N LYS A 84 1.08 5.33 12.66
CA LYS A 84 -0.08 4.84 13.44
C LYS A 84 -1.14 5.92 13.64
N LYS A 85 -0.74 7.15 13.95
CA LYS A 85 -1.66 8.30 14.13
C LYS A 85 -2.47 8.64 12.87
N ARG A 86 -2.05 8.18 11.70
CA ARG A 86 -2.68 8.54 10.42
C ARG A 86 -3.61 7.47 9.87
N VAL A 87 -3.36 6.21 10.22
CA VAL A 87 -4.05 5.02 9.68
C VAL A 87 -4.91 4.30 10.71
N GLY A 88 -4.67 4.52 12.00
CA GLY A 88 -5.53 4.06 13.09
C GLY A 88 -6.88 4.79 13.12
N PRO A 89 -7.85 4.30 13.92
CA PRO A 89 -9.16 4.94 14.08
C PRO A 89 -9.10 6.38 14.61
#